data_AF-C1L9P9-F1
#
_entry.id   AF-C1L9P9-F1
#
_cell.length_a   1.000
_cell.length_b   1.000
_cell.length_c   1.000
_cell.angle_alpha   90.00
_cell.angle_beta   90.00
_cell.angle_gamma   90.00
#
_symmetry.space_group_name_H-M   'P 1'
#
loop_
_entity.id
_entity.type
_entity.pdbx_description
1 polymer ?
#
loop_
_entity_poly.entity_id
_entity_poly.type
_entity_poly.pdbx_seq_one_letter_code
_entity_poly.pdbx_strand_id
1 'polypeptide(L)'
;MSNPRQYKIPDWFLNRQKDVDDGKHSQLMSAALETKLREDLERLKRIRSHRGIRHYWGLRVRGQHTKTTGRRGRTVGVSRKK
;
A
#
# COMPACT_ATOMS: atom_id res chain seq x y z
N MET A 1 -6.11 14.31 -17.08
CA MET A 1 -5.95 15.28 -15.97
C MET A 1 -4.57 15.12 -15.33
N SER A 2 -3.51 15.62 -15.98
CA SER A 2 -2.13 15.37 -15.51
C SER A 2 -1.67 16.32 -14.39
N ASN A 3 -2.19 17.56 -14.34
CA ASN A 3 -1.72 18.58 -13.39
C ASN A 3 -2.90 19.34 -12.75
N PRO A 4 -3.59 18.75 -11.77
CA PRO A 4 -4.74 19.39 -11.10
C PRO A 4 -4.39 20.70 -10.39
N ARG A 5 -3.12 20.91 -10.01
CA ARG A 5 -2.65 22.15 -9.37
C ARG A 5 -2.81 23.38 -10.25
N GLN A 6 -2.76 23.22 -11.58
CA GLN A 6 -2.99 24.31 -12.53
C GLN A 6 -4.41 24.86 -12.45
N TYR A 7 -5.36 24.04 -11.99
CA TYR A 7 -6.77 24.40 -11.82
C TYR A 7 -7.08 24.87 -10.41
N LYS A 8 -6.08 25.34 -9.65
CA LYS A 8 -6.20 25.79 -8.25
C LYS A 8 -6.76 24.73 -7.29
N ILE A 9 -6.61 23.44 -7.62
CA ILE A 9 -6.98 22.35 -6.73
C ILE A 9 -5.96 22.28 -5.57
N PRO A 10 -6.40 22.29 -4.30
CA PRO A 10 -5.48 22.26 -3.16
C PRO A 10 -4.66 20.97 -3.05
N ASP A 11 -3.44 21.08 -2.52
CA ASP A 11 -2.52 19.94 -2.40
C ASP A 11 -3.03 18.84 -1.46
N TRP A 12 -3.82 19.19 -0.44
CA TRP A 12 -4.42 18.23 0.49
C TRP A 12 -5.48 17.32 -0.16
N PHE A 13 -6.01 17.70 -1.33
CA PHE A 13 -7.00 16.91 -2.07
C PHE A 13 -6.35 15.85 -2.96
N LEU A 14 -5.05 15.97 -3.23
CA LEU A 14 -4.34 15.06 -4.13
C LEU A 14 -4.13 13.69 -3.49
N ASN A 15 -4.29 12.63 -4.29
CA ASN A 15 -4.20 11.25 -3.82
C ASN A 15 -2.79 10.77 -3.46
N ARG A 16 -1.74 11.51 -3.88
CA ARG A 16 -0.36 11.25 -3.50
C ARG A 16 0.35 12.53 -3.14
N GLN A 17 0.59 12.70 -1.84
CA GLN A 17 1.22 13.88 -1.27
C GLN A 17 2.62 13.51 -0.77
N LYS A 18 3.60 14.39 -1.03
CA LYS A 18 4.99 14.25 -0.57
C LYS A 18 5.52 12.82 -0.81
N ASP A 19 5.60 12.44 -2.07
CA ASP A 19 6.15 11.15 -2.49
C ASP A 19 7.57 10.95 -1.91
N VAL A 20 7.91 9.69 -1.62
CA VAL A 20 9.15 9.35 -0.89
C VAL A 20 10.39 9.51 -1.76
N ASP A 21 10.27 9.36 -3.07
CA ASP A 21 11.39 9.40 -4.01
C ASP A 21 11.66 10.83 -4.49
N ASP A 22 10.61 11.57 -4.88
CA ASP A 22 10.75 12.90 -5.48
C ASP A 22 10.25 14.07 -4.62
N GLY A 23 9.53 13.79 -3.51
CA GLY A 23 8.97 14.80 -2.62
C GLY A 23 7.79 15.59 -3.18
N LYS A 24 7.29 15.27 -4.38
CA LYS A 24 6.27 16.06 -5.07
C LYS A 24 4.85 15.62 -4.69
N HIS A 25 3.89 16.52 -4.96
CA HIS A 25 2.46 16.24 -4.86
C HIS A 25 1.91 15.96 -6.26
N SER A 26 1.22 14.84 -6.43
CA SER A 26 0.69 14.39 -7.72
C SER A 26 -0.69 13.77 -7.58
N GLN A 27 -1.44 13.78 -8.68
CA GLN A 27 -2.66 12.99 -8.82
C GLN A 27 -2.38 11.83 -9.76
N LEU A 28 -2.27 10.64 -9.20
CA LEU A 28 -2.05 9.43 -9.97
C LEU A 28 -3.35 8.89 -10.55
N MET A 29 -3.31 8.45 -11.80
CA MET A 29 -4.46 7.91 -12.53
C MET A 29 -4.13 6.54 -13.12
N SER A 30 -5.10 5.61 -13.08
CA SER A 30 -5.06 4.30 -13.74
C SER A 30 -3.73 3.56 -13.54
N ALA A 31 -3.01 3.24 -14.62
CA ALA A 31 -1.76 2.48 -14.60
C ALA A 31 -0.68 3.08 -13.68
N ALA A 32 -0.55 4.42 -13.64
CA ALA A 32 0.44 5.08 -12.79
C ALA A 32 0.20 4.82 -11.29
N LEU A 33 -1.07 4.72 -10.90
CA LEU A 33 -1.45 4.41 -9.52
C LEU A 33 -1.06 2.97 -9.14
N GLU A 34 -1.28 2.02 -10.04
CA GLU A 34 -0.93 0.62 -9.79
C GLU A 34 0.60 0.42 -9.72
N THR A 35 1.35 1.05 -10.63
CA THR A 35 2.82 1.01 -10.60
C THR A 35 3.37 1.58 -9.30
N LYS A 36 2.88 2.75 -8.86
CA LYS A 36 3.33 3.38 -7.61
C LYS A 36 2.99 2.54 -6.38
N LEU A 37 1.83 1.87 -6.36
CA LEU A 37 1.48 0.93 -5.30
C LEU A 37 2.45 -0.26 -5.25
N ARG A 38 2.85 -0.82 -6.40
CA ARG A 38 3.83 -1.90 -6.46
C ARG A 38 5.19 -1.46 -5.92
N GLU A 39 5.68 -0.30 -6.35
CA GLU A 39 6.95 0.29 -5.89
C GLU A 39 6.97 0.50 -4.37
N ASP A 40 5.91 1.10 -3.82
CA ASP A 40 5.79 1.34 -2.38
C ASP A 40 5.81 0.02 -1.58
N LEU A 41 5.12 -1.02 -2.05
CA LEU A 41 5.09 -2.32 -1.39
C LEU A 41 6.43 -3.04 -1.47
N GLU A 42 7.11 -3.01 -2.61
CA GLU A 42 8.44 -3.59 -2.76
C GLU A 42 9.46 -2.90 -1.86
N ARG A 43 9.42 -1.57 -1.76
CA ARG A 43 10.27 -0.82 -0.82
C ARG A 43 10.05 -1.29 0.62
N LEU A 44 8.78 -1.44 1.05
CA LEU A 44 8.44 -1.89 2.40
C LEU A 44 8.86 -3.33 2.68
N LYS A 45 8.78 -4.22 1.68
CA LYS A 45 9.26 -5.61 1.78
C LYS A 45 10.78 -5.66 1.88
N ARG A 46 11.50 -4.87 1.07
CA ARG A 46 12.97 -4.80 1.08
C ARG A 46 13.52 -4.33 2.43
N ILE A 47 12.89 -3.33 3.06
CA ILE A 47 13.26 -2.84 4.40
C ILE A 47 12.88 -3.84 5.50
N ARG A 48 12.06 -4.86 5.19
CA ARG A 48 11.49 -5.82 6.17
C ARG A 48 10.67 -5.14 7.27
N SER A 49 9.99 -4.04 6.92
CA SER A 49 9.03 -3.41 7.83
C SER A 49 7.88 -4.38 8.14
N HIS A 50 7.34 -4.36 9.36
CA HIS A 50 6.21 -5.23 9.74
C HIS A 50 5.05 -5.12 8.74
N ARG A 51 4.72 -3.90 8.31
CA ARG A 51 3.71 -3.65 7.27
C ARG A 51 4.05 -4.32 5.94
N GLY A 52 5.29 -4.22 5.48
CA GLY A 52 5.75 -4.86 4.25
C GLY A 52 5.70 -6.38 4.31
N ILE A 53 6.15 -6.97 5.42
CA ILE A 53 6.10 -8.41 5.66
C ILE A 53 4.65 -8.92 5.68
N ARG A 54 3.74 -8.19 6.32
CA ARG A 54 2.30 -8.54 6.32
C ARG A 54 1.73 -8.54 4.91
N HIS A 55 2.07 -7.56 4.09
CA HIS A 55 1.68 -7.54 2.66
C HIS A 55 2.28 -8.72 1.88
N TYR A 56 3.53 -9.10 2.15
CA TYR A 56 4.17 -10.26 1.51
C TYR A 56 3.45 -11.57 1.86
N TRP A 57 3.05 -11.76 3.12
CA TRP A 57 2.29 -12.94 3.56
C TRP A 57 0.79 -12.89 3.24
N GLY A 58 0.29 -11.82 2.59
CA GLY A 58 -1.14 -11.67 2.30
C GLY A 58 -2.00 -11.46 3.56
N LEU A 59 -1.41 -11.06 4.67
CA LEU A 59 -2.11 -10.75 5.91
C LEU A 59 -2.62 -9.32 5.91
N ARG A 60 -3.71 -9.08 6.66
CA ARG A 60 -4.21 -7.72 6.89
C ARG A 60 -3.14 -6.89 7.60
N VAL A 61 -2.84 -5.71 7.07
CA VAL A 61 -1.86 -4.78 7.66
C VAL A 61 -2.38 -4.12 8.93
N ARG A 62 -3.66 -3.78 8.98
CA ARG A 62 -4.33 -3.18 10.14
C ARG A 62 -5.29 -4.18 10.78
N GLY A 63 -5.48 -4.06 12.08
CA GLY A 63 -6.18 -5.04 12.91
C GLY A 63 -5.18 -5.99 13.56
N GLN A 64 -5.26 -6.06 14.89
CA GLN A 64 -4.39 -6.91 15.72
C GLN A 64 -4.89 -8.36 15.78
N HIS A 65 -6.21 -8.56 15.71
CA HIS A 65 -6.82 -9.88 15.85
C HIS A 65 -7.08 -10.53 14.48
N THR A 66 -6.29 -11.56 14.18
CA THR A 66 -6.43 -12.39 12.96
C THR A 66 -7.22 -13.68 13.20
N LYS A 67 -7.59 -13.99 14.45
CA LYS A 67 -8.35 -15.21 14.81
C LYS A 67 -9.73 -15.23 14.16
N THR A 68 -10.49 -14.14 14.26
CA THR A 68 -11.88 -14.02 13.79
C THR A 68 -12.01 -13.19 12.51
N THR A 69 -11.13 -12.21 12.30
CA THR A 69 -11.24 -11.23 11.21
C THR A 69 -10.61 -11.72 9.89
N GLY A 70 -11.24 -11.42 8.75
CA GLY A 70 -10.65 -11.66 7.42
C GLY A 70 -10.69 -13.12 6.95
N ARG A 71 -11.50 -13.95 7.60
CA ARG A 71 -11.77 -15.34 7.21
C ARG A 71 -12.52 -15.36 5.87
N ARG A 72 -11.94 -16.03 4.87
CA ARG A 72 -12.61 -16.44 3.63
C ARG A 72 -12.15 -17.87 3.34
N GLY A 73 -13.07 -18.83 3.27
CA GLY A 73 -12.78 -20.28 3.13
C GLY A 73 -12.71 -21.08 4.45
N ARG A 74 -12.41 -22.38 4.35
CA ARG A 74 -12.24 -23.33 5.49
C ARG A 74 -10.91 -23.10 6.24
N THR A 75 -10.83 -23.66 7.45
CA THR A 75 -9.78 -23.47 8.47
C THR A 75 -8.34 -23.42 7.93
N VAL A 76 -7.63 -22.32 8.18
CA VAL A 76 -6.17 -22.22 7.94
C VAL A 76 -5.41 -23.05 8.98
N GLY A 77 -4.65 -24.04 8.51
CA GLY A 77 -3.69 -24.80 9.33
C GLY A 77 -2.40 -24.01 9.62
N VAL A 78 -1.48 -24.59 10.39
CA VAL A 78 -0.19 -23.97 10.74
C VAL A 78 0.88 -24.39 9.74
N SER A 79 1.43 -23.43 8.98
CA SER A 79 2.63 -23.65 8.18
C SER A 79 3.86 -23.57 9.09
N ARG A 80 4.46 -24.73 9.42
CA ARG A 80 5.77 -24.78 10.08
C ARG A 80 6.86 -24.90 9.04
N LYS A 81 7.91 -24.10 9.17
CA LYS A 81 9.15 -24.30 8.41
C LYS A 81 9.83 -25.55 8.96
N LYS A 82 10.13 -26.50 8.08
CA LYS A 82 10.95 -27.67 8.42
C LYS A 82 12.41 -27.24 8.53
#